data_AF-W6LHA5-F1
#
_entry.id   AF-W6LHA5-F1
#
_cell.length_a   1.000
_cell.length_b   1.000
_cell.length_c   1.000
_cell.angle_alpha   90.00
_cell.angle_beta   90.00
_cell.angle_gamma   90.00
#
_symmetry.space_group_name_H-M   'P 1'
#
loop_
_entity.id
_entity.type
_entity.pdbx_description
1 polymer ?
#
loop_
_entity_poly.entity_id
_entity_poly.type
_entity_poly.pdbx_seq_one_letter_code
_entity_poly.pdbx_strand_id
1 'polypeptide(L)'
;MGKKIRRPREPAVGECCGSGCTRCVYDVYYDALMAYEENKLSSSEEEEEESNDSSLDEEDAPKDYIGSVVIKYLDNLSPKDVAKAEERIHQELEHKYTALESLELLKSSHPGVDQPSIHVLSVQPVSPIPTPHPGDVVEVFVPNDHPALDHSVEHLCRRLRVDPDAGCLLRCSPFVPEAEFPPWLPRDRPLTVRQLLSNYVDISSSSYLLRPAFFQSLLRLHHNSSAKAGGGAEALAEGVELLRRCASAADAGAVFRAIANGGRPLCYPCLAEVLELFAFVRLPLERMLEITGPLQPRKFSIAGHRALSRDRAKSLELCLRQVVASREGLPSPAIPNETALHFANLLNDVAFRRADRRELRSSHFYGHTTNPLVWEATRGAARPLGRGIYLGTSLFGTSSFGHELKKALRGLSSGGIEARMTPVILLAAGTGIAPLIAGVRELWRAREETARGGIAAPPYSCMVMYGSKTKAELVYHDTLLAAREGGAISSYDYALSRQADDGKAGERITDLLERNAAYLRDALLNLQGKLFCCGPAKAMEAVRSLLEKKIFADPDDDESMQQHRIHFLAEKKQILFDVWTSIGFLG
;
A
#
# COMPACT_ATOMS: atom_id res chain seq x y z
N MET A 1 16.84 -22.83 -25.89
CA MET A 1 16.66 -23.54 -24.60
C MET A 1 15.63 -22.76 -23.78
N GLY A 2 14.40 -23.27 -23.68
CA GLY A 2 13.38 -22.64 -22.85
C GLY A 2 13.78 -22.76 -21.37
N LYS A 3 13.81 -21.65 -20.63
CA LYS A 3 14.01 -21.68 -19.18
C LYS A 3 12.85 -22.49 -18.57
N LYS A 4 13.14 -23.64 -17.93
CA LYS A 4 12.17 -24.34 -17.08
C LYS A 4 11.70 -23.35 -16.01
N ILE A 5 10.41 -23.00 -16.05
CA ILE A 5 9.78 -22.12 -15.06
C ILE A 5 9.78 -22.90 -13.74
N ARG A 6 10.45 -22.36 -12.72
CA ARG A 6 10.45 -22.94 -11.37
C ARG A 6 9.16 -22.53 -10.65
N ARG A 7 8.66 -23.40 -9.76
CA ARG A 7 7.51 -23.08 -8.91
C ARG A 7 7.86 -21.85 -8.06
N PRO A 8 7.04 -20.78 -8.06
CA PRO A 8 7.33 -19.61 -7.24
C PRO A 8 7.17 -19.90 -5.74
N ARG A 9 7.90 -19.16 -4.91
CA ARG A 9 7.81 -19.25 -3.44
C ARG A 9 6.56 -18.52 -2.94
N GLU A 10 5.79 -19.17 -2.07
CA GLU A 10 4.69 -18.50 -1.40
C GLU A 10 5.24 -17.40 -0.47
N PRO A 11 4.72 -16.16 -0.53
CA PRO A 11 5.21 -15.11 0.34
C PRO A 11 4.91 -15.39 1.82
N ALA A 12 5.82 -15.00 2.71
CA ALA A 12 5.72 -15.28 4.15
C ALA A 12 4.68 -14.39 4.86
N VAL A 13 4.27 -14.80 6.07
CA VAL A 13 3.40 -14.00 6.95
C VAL A 13 4.12 -12.70 7.31
N GLY A 14 3.60 -11.56 6.84
CA GLY A 14 4.19 -10.23 7.06
C GLY A 14 4.85 -9.58 5.84
N GLU A 15 5.02 -10.30 4.73
CA GLU A 15 5.55 -9.74 3.47
C GLU A 15 4.52 -8.90 2.70
N CYS A 16 3.24 -9.03 3.05
CA CYS A 16 2.16 -8.26 2.45
C CYS A 16 1.63 -7.18 3.40
N CYS A 17 1.44 -5.97 2.86
CA CYS A 17 0.80 -4.80 3.50
C CYS A 17 -0.66 -5.04 3.92
N GLY A 18 -1.33 -6.04 3.34
CA GLY A 18 -2.68 -6.42 3.69
C GLY A 18 -3.84 -5.46 3.38
N SER A 19 -3.53 -4.25 2.93
CA SER A 19 -4.46 -3.12 2.92
C SER A 19 -5.24 -2.97 1.60
N GLY A 20 -5.40 -4.06 0.83
CA GLY A 20 -5.95 -3.98 -0.53
C GLY A 20 -5.00 -3.34 -1.55
N CYS A 21 -3.69 -3.53 -1.41
CA CYS A 21 -2.70 -3.10 -2.42
C CYS A 21 -2.95 -3.87 -3.75
N THR A 22 -3.08 -3.20 -4.90
CA THR A 22 -3.48 -3.82 -6.19
C THR A 22 -2.43 -4.69 -6.89
N ARG A 23 -1.23 -4.79 -6.34
CA ARG A 23 -0.22 -5.80 -6.70
C ARG A 23 0.63 -6.07 -5.48
N CYS A 24 0.08 -6.83 -4.55
CA CYS A 24 0.81 -7.30 -3.38
C CYS A 24 1.79 -8.42 -3.77
N VAL A 25 2.66 -8.77 -2.84
CA VAL A 25 3.61 -9.88 -3.03
C VAL A 25 2.89 -11.19 -3.44
N TYR A 26 1.61 -11.36 -3.05
CA TYR A 26 0.79 -12.49 -3.48
C TYR A 26 0.34 -12.40 -4.93
N ASP A 27 0.19 -11.22 -5.50
CA ASP A 27 -0.15 -11.08 -6.92
C ASP A 27 1.01 -11.56 -7.79
N VAL A 28 2.25 -11.21 -7.42
CA VAL A 28 3.45 -11.74 -8.07
C VAL A 28 3.54 -13.27 -7.91
N TYR A 29 3.22 -13.78 -6.72
CA TYR A 29 3.22 -15.22 -6.45
C TYR A 29 2.17 -15.97 -7.27
N TYR A 30 0.91 -15.55 -7.25
CA TYR A 30 -0.16 -16.25 -7.96
C TYR A 30 -0.04 -16.11 -9.49
N ASP A 31 0.43 -14.97 -10.00
CA ASP A 31 0.77 -14.83 -11.43
C ASP A 31 1.84 -15.84 -11.83
N ALA A 32 2.92 -15.93 -11.04
CA ALA A 32 3.99 -16.88 -11.29
C ALA A 32 3.54 -18.34 -11.08
N LEU A 33 2.57 -18.58 -10.18
CA LEU A 33 2.09 -19.93 -9.85
C LEU A 33 1.18 -20.42 -10.98
N MET A 34 0.30 -19.57 -11.49
CA MET A 34 -0.51 -19.86 -12.68
C MET A 34 0.39 -20.10 -13.89
N ALA A 35 1.40 -19.26 -14.13
CA ALA A 35 2.35 -19.48 -15.23
C ALA A 35 3.11 -20.81 -15.09
N TYR A 36 3.46 -21.20 -13.85
CA TYR A 36 4.05 -22.51 -13.56
C TYR A 36 3.07 -23.66 -13.81
N GLU A 37 1.82 -23.55 -13.35
CA GLU A 37 0.77 -24.57 -13.49
C GLU A 37 0.33 -24.74 -14.95
N GLU A 38 0.14 -23.65 -15.70
CA GLU A 38 -0.14 -23.65 -17.14
C GLU A 38 1.01 -24.31 -17.92
N ASN A 39 2.25 -23.98 -17.57
CA ASN A 39 3.42 -24.61 -18.17
C ASN A 39 3.55 -26.09 -17.79
N LYS A 40 3.14 -26.49 -16.59
CA LYS A 40 3.08 -27.90 -16.17
C LYS A 40 2.01 -28.68 -16.96
N LEU A 41 0.86 -28.07 -17.19
CA LEU A 41 -0.24 -28.64 -17.97
C LEU A 41 0.09 -28.72 -19.47
N SER A 42 0.88 -27.79 -20.01
CA SER A 42 1.34 -27.83 -21.41
C SER A 42 2.52 -28.77 -21.65
N SER A 43 3.17 -29.26 -20.59
CA SER A 43 4.33 -30.15 -20.64
C SER A 43 3.96 -31.61 -20.34
N SER A 44 2.71 -32.02 -20.55
CA SER A 44 2.27 -33.40 -20.34
C SER A 44 2.81 -34.32 -21.45
N GLU A 45 4.11 -34.59 -21.38
CA GLU A 45 4.83 -35.75 -21.90
C GLU A 45 6.31 -35.50 -21.55
N GLU A 46 6.83 -36.31 -20.61
CA GLU A 46 8.24 -36.46 -20.19
C GLU A 46 8.56 -36.05 -18.73
N GLU A 47 8.48 -37.09 -17.90
CA GLU A 47 9.34 -37.43 -16.75
C GLU A 47 9.21 -36.61 -15.45
N GLU A 48 8.50 -37.25 -14.50
CA GLU A 48 8.72 -37.11 -13.07
C GLU A 48 10.16 -37.56 -12.73
N GLU A 49 11.09 -36.60 -12.65
CA GLU A 49 12.26 -36.76 -11.79
C GLU A 49 12.29 -35.61 -10.77
N GLU A 50 12.14 -36.02 -9.51
CA GLU A 50 12.50 -35.23 -8.32
C GLU A 50 13.99 -34.85 -8.41
N SER A 51 14.31 -33.74 -9.06
CA SER A 51 15.62 -33.10 -8.87
C SER A 51 15.59 -32.31 -7.57
N ASN A 52 15.94 -33.03 -6.52
CA ASN A 52 16.36 -32.49 -5.24
C ASN A 52 17.72 -31.78 -5.42
N ASP A 53 17.72 -30.61 -6.05
CA ASP A 53 18.90 -29.73 -6.11
C ASP A 53 18.93 -28.89 -4.83
N SER A 54 19.40 -29.53 -3.77
CA SER A 54 19.68 -28.94 -2.46
C SER A 54 20.95 -28.10 -2.54
N SER A 55 20.88 -26.93 -3.18
CA SER A 55 21.84 -25.87 -2.97
C SER A 55 21.22 -24.52 -3.32
N LEU A 56 20.54 -23.92 -2.32
CA LEU A 56 20.34 -22.48 -2.08
C LEU A 56 19.35 -22.32 -0.90
N ASP A 57 19.90 -21.84 0.22
CA ASP A 57 19.29 -21.25 1.42
C ASP A 57 18.08 -21.96 2.08
N GLU A 58 18.37 -22.82 3.06
CA GLU A 58 17.41 -23.34 4.07
C GLU A 58 16.71 -22.24 4.90
N GLU A 59 17.08 -20.97 4.75
CA GLU A 59 16.54 -19.86 5.55
C GLU A 59 15.16 -19.33 5.09
N ASP A 60 14.65 -19.78 3.93
CA ASP A 60 13.52 -19.11 3.24
C ASP A 60 12.25 -19.95 3.03
N ALA A 61 12.12 -21.11 3.69
CA ALA A 61 10.84 -21.83 3.74
C ALA A 61 9.75 -20.97 4.42
N PRO A 62 8.49 -20.99 3.95
CA PRO A 62 7.41 -20.26 4.62
C PRO A 62 7.27 -20.77 6.05
N LYS A 63 7.64 -19.94 7.03
CA LYS A 63 7.58 -20.28 8.45
C LYS A 63 6.14 -20.51 8.86
N ASP A 64 5.87 -21.71 9.36
CA ASP A 64 4.56 -22.10 9.87
C ASP A 64 4.54 -21.91 11.39
N TYR A 65 3.83 -20.88 11.83
CA TYR A 65 3.71 -20.57 13.26
C TYR A 65 2.61 -21.38 13.96
N ILE A 66 1.94 -22.31 13.27
CA ILE A 66 0.85 -23.10 13.87
C ILE A 66 1.34 -23.87 15.10
N GLY A 67 0.68 -23.64 16.23
CA GLY A 67 0.97 -24.27 17.51
C GLY A 67 2.09 -23.65 18.32
N SER A 68 2.71 -22.57 17.86
CA SER A 68 3.85 -21.95 18.55
C SER A 68 3.45 -20.95 19.63
N VAL A 69 2.21 -20.45 19.65
CA VAL A 69 1.77 -19.39 20.58
C VAL A 69 0.95 -19.96 21.73
N VAL A 70 1.36 -19.65 22.95
CA VAL A 70 0.60 -19.94 24.19
C VAL A 70 0.28 -18.64 24.90
N ILE A 71 -0.99 -18.47 25.29
CA ILE A 71 -1.45 -17.31 26.05
C ILE A 71 -1.69 -17.72 27.49
N LYS A 72 -0.96 -17.10 28.42
CA LYS A 72 -1.27 -17.15 29.85
C LYS A 72 -2.09 -15.91 30.20
N TYR A 73 -3.37 -16.10 30.50
CA TYR A 73 -4.22 -15.04 31.06
C TYR A 73 -3.79 -14.73 32.50
N LEU A 74 -3.80 -13.46 32.84
CA LEU A 74 -3.44 -12.92 34.15
C LEU A 74 -4.72 -12.43 34.82
N ASP A 75 -4.90 -12.71 36.12
CA ASP A 75 -6.13 -12.45 36.90
C ASP A 75 -6.37 -10.95 37.25
N ASN A 76 -6.12 -10.08 36.27
CA ASN A 76 -6.13 -8.61 36.23
C ASN A 76 -4.76 -7.95 36.48
N LEU A 77 -4.27 -7.26 35.45
CA LEU A 77 -3.13 -6.36 35.56
C LEU A 77 -3.53 -5.12 36.38
N SER A 78 -2.67 -4.68 37.30
CA SER A 78 -2.95 -3.43 38.01
C SER A 78 -2.89 -2.25 37.03
N PRO A 79 -3.59 -1.13 37.30
CA PRO A 79 -3.50 0.07 36.45
C PRO A 79 -2.06 0.56 36.24
N LYS A 80 -1.18 0.34 37.23
CA LYS A 80 0.25 0.65 37.13
C LYS A 80 0.97 -0.26 36.12
N ASP A 81 0.64 -1.54 36.09
CA ASP A 81 1.22 -2.50 35.15
C ASP A 81 0.74 -2.24 33.72
N VAL A 82 -0.54 -1.89 33.55
CA VAL A 82 -1.11 -1.49 32.26
C VAL A 82 -0.40 -0.24 31.72
N ALA A 83 -0.25 0.80 32.55
CA ALA A 83 0.47 2.02 32.17
C ALA A 83 1.96 1.76 31.87
N LYS A 84 2.61 0.86 32.62
CA LYS A 84 3.99 0.45 32.36
C LYS A 84 4.13 -0.29 31.04
N ALA A 85 3.18 -1.16 30.70
CA ALA A 85 3.14 -1.86 29.42
C ALA A 85 2.89 -0.88 28.26
N GLU A 86 2.00 0.09 28.45
CA GLU A 86 1.74 1.15 27.49
C GLU A 86 2.99 2.00 27.22
N GLU A 87 3.66 2.49 28.27
CA GLU A 87 4.88 3.28 28.13
C GLU A 87 6.01 2.48 27.46
N ARG A 88 6.14 1.18 27.77
CA ARG A 88 7.07 0.30 27.04
C ARG A 88 6.77 0.23 25.54
N ILE A 89 5.51 0.07 25.16
CA ILE A 89 5.10 0.02 23.74
C ILE A 89 5.43 1.35 23.07
N HIS A 90 5.16 2.47 23.74
CA HIS A 90 5.54 3.80 23.25
C HIS A 90 7.04 3.90 23.03
N GLN A 91 7.86 3.45 23.98
CA GLN A 91 9.33 3.47 23.84
C GLN A 91 9.82 2.57 22.69
N GLU A 92 9.19 1.41 22.48
CA GLU A 92 9.48 0.54 21.32
C GLU A 92 9.17 1.22 19.99
N LEU A 93 8.04 1.95 19.92
CA LEU A 93 7.66 2.72 18.74
C LEU A 93 8.57 3.94 18.56
N GLU A 94 8.89 4.67 19.63
CA GLU A 94 9.76 5.86 19.59
C GLU A 94 11.20 5.53 19.19
N HIS A 95 11.64 4.28 19.35
CA HIS A 95 12.93 3.83 18.82
C HIS A 95 12.97 3.81 17.28
N LYS A 96 11.81 3.64 16.62
CA LYS A 96 11.70 3.52 15.15
C LYS A 96 11.00 4.71 14.50
N TYR A 97 10.16 5.40 15.25
CA TYR A 97 9.23 6.42 14.77
C TYR A 97 9.21 7.62 15.71
N THR A 98 8.64 8.74 15.26
CA THR A 98 8.35 9.91 16.09
C THR A 98 6.85 10.15 16.07
N ALA A 99 6.23 10.35 17.23
CA ALA A 99 4.81 10.67 17.31
C ALA A 99 4.46 11.98 16.57
N LEU A 100 3.27 12.07 16.01
CA LEU A 100 2.76 13.31 15.43
C LEU A 100 2.20 14.24 16.50
N GLU A 101 2.55 15.52 16.39
CA GLU A 101 2.02 16.61 17.22
C GLU A 101 0.75 17.19 16.60
N SER A 102 0.77 17.45 15.29
CA SER A 102 -0.36 18.02 14.55
C SER A 102 -0.48 17.50 13.12
N LEU A 103 -1.71 17.49 12.62
CA LEU A 103 -2.09 17.19 11.23
C LEU A 103 -2.99 18.32 10.72
N GLU A 104 -2.69 18.84 9.53
CA GLU A 104 -3.45 19.93 8.91
C GLU A 104 -3.78 19.58 7.46
N LEU A 105 -5.05 19.75 7.07
CA LEU A 105 -5.48 19.63 5.68
C LEU A 105 -5.11 20.91 4.93
N LEU A 106 -4.17 20.81 3.98
CA LEU A 106 -3.73 21.93 3.14
C LEU A 106 -4.60 22.09 1.90
N LYS A 107 -4.90 20.98 1.22
CA LYS A 107 -5.74 20.94 0.01
C LYS A 107 -6.52 19.64 -0.05
N SER A 108 -7.70 19.68 -0.67
CA SER A 108 -8.45 18.49 -1.03
C SER A 108 -9.06 18.64 -2.42
N SER A 109 -9.13 17.55 -3.19
CA SER A 109 -9.88 17.50 -4.44
C SER A 109 -11.40 17.45 -4.23
N HIS A 110 -11.86 17.13 -3.02
CA HIS A 110 -13.29 17.05 -2.67
C HIS A 110 -13.52 17.30 -1.17
N PRO A 111 -14.54 18.08 -0.77
CA PRO A 111 -14.77 18.41 0.64
C PRO A 111 -15.34 17.25 1.47
N GLY A 112 -16.01 16.28 0.84
CA GLY A 112 -16.59 15.11 1.52
C GLY A 112 -15.57 14.02 1.86
N VAL A 113 -15.83 13.28 2.94
CA VAL A 113 -14.97 12.20 3.47
C VAL A 113 -15.35 10.80 3.00
N ASP A 114 -16.53 10.64 2.37
CA ASP A 114 -17.09 9.33 1.98
C ASP A 114 -16.82 8.97 0.51
N GLN A 115 -16.01 9.78 -0.18
CA GLN A 115 -15.65 9.54 -1.58
C GLN A 115 -14.14 9.58 -1.80
N PRO A 116 -13.61 8.74 -2.71
CA PRO A 116 -12.18 8.71 -3.01
C PRO A 116 -11.68 10.07 -3.49
N SER A 117 -10.87 10.72 -2.68
CA SER A 117 -10.39 12.09 -2.90
C SER A 117 -8.89 12.18 -2.65
N ILE A 118 -8.22 13.12 -3.32
CA ILE A 118 -6.80 13.42 -3.10
C ILE A 118 -6.70 14.52 -2.05
N HIS A 119 -5.94 14.26 -1.00
CA HIS A 119 -5.66 15.18 0.08
C HIS A 119 -4.17 15.51 0.12
N VAL A 120 -3.86 16.78 0.38
CA VAL A 120 -2.52 17.26 0.72
C VAL A 120 -2.53 17.63 2.20
N LEU A 121 -1.74 16.94 2.99
CA LEU A 121 -1.69 17.09 4.44
C LEU A 121 -0.33 17.65 4.87
N SER A 122 -0.31 18.61 5.80
CA SER A 122 0.90 18.91 6.57
C SER A 122 0.94 18.04 7.82
N VAL A 123 2.07 17.38 8.05
CA VAL A 123 2.27 16.51 9.21
C VAL A 123 3.45 17.05 10.03
N GLN A 124 3.19 17.39 11.28
CA GLN A 124 4.19 17.91 12.20
C GLN A 124 4.54 16.86 13.25
N PRO A 125 5.75 16.28 13.24
CA PRO A 125 6.22 15.41 14.31
C PRO A 125 6.53 16.19 15.59
N VAL A 126 6.40 15.55 16.76
CA VAL A 126 6.72 16.12 18.08
C VAL A 126 8.20 16.53 18.18
N SER A 127 9.07 15.72 17.59
CA SER A 127 10.49 16.05 17.45
C SER A 127 10.82 16.38 16.01
N PRO A 128 11.70 17.36 15.74
CA PRO A 128 12.17 17.61 14.38
C PRO A 128 12.75 16.34 13.77
N ILE A 129 12.66 16.23 12.45
CA ILE A 129 13.15 15.08 11.70
C ILE A 129 14.23 15.51 10.72
N PRO A 130 15.05 14.58 10.18
CA PRO A 130 15.99 14.91 9.12
C PRO A 130 15.29 15.60 7.94
N THR A 131 15.96 16.55 7.28
CA THR A 131 15.43 17.15 6.05
C THR A 131 15.32 16.08 4.95
N PRO A 132 14.13 15.85 4.37
CA PRO A 132 13.97 14.89 3.29
C PRO A 132 14.48 15.45 1.95
N HIS A 133 14.83 14.54 1.05
CA HIS A 133 15.13 14.83 -0.35
C HIS A 133 13.92 14.50 -1.25
N PRO A 134 13.84 15.06 -2.47
CA PRO A 134 12.86 14.65 -3.45
C PRO A 134 12.97 13.15 -3.74
N GLY A 135 11.83 12.46 -3.71
CA GLY A 135 11.77 11.00 -3.85
C GLY A 135 12.00 10.21 -2.56
N ASP A 136 12.23 10.88 -1.42
CA ASP A 136 12.21 10.20 -0.12
C ASP A 136 10.79 9.76 0.25
N VAL A 137 10.74 8.64 0.97
CA VAL A 137 9.51 7.99 1.43
C VAL A 137 9.46 8.05 2.95
N VAL A 138 8.30 8.36 3.50
CA VAL A 138 8.02 8.33 4.93
C VAL A 138 7.14 7.15 5.28
N GLU A 139 7.34 6.59 6.46
CA GLU A 139 6.51 5.53 7.05
C GLU A 139 5.51 6.15 8.03
N VAL A 140 4.25 5.76 7.97
CA VAL A 140 3.21 6.19 8.91
C VAL A 140 2.60 4.97 9.58
N PHE A 141 2.74 4.89 10.91
CA PHE A 141 2.18 3.83 11.73
C PHE A 141 0.94 4.32 12.48
N VAL A 142 -0.14 3.56 12.41
CA VAL A 142 -1.41 3.84 13.11
C VAL A 142 -1.86 2.58 13.85
N PRO A 143 -2.03 2.62 15.18
CA PRO A 143 -2.59 1.53 15.96
C PRO A 143 -4.05 1.21 15.60
N ASN A 144 -4.47 -0.05 15.78
CA ASN A 144 -5.85 -0.47 15.46
C ASN A 144 -6.92 0.16 16.37
N ASP A 145 -6.56 0.58 17.58
CA ASP A 145 -7.49 1.23 18.54
C ASP A 145 -7.73 2.71 18.23
N HIS A 146 -7.22 3.21 17.09
CA HIS A 146 -7.42 4.59 16.70
C HIS A 146 -8.94 4.87 16.54
N PRO A 147 -9.48 5.98 17.07
CA PRO A 147 -10.93 6.25 17.05
C PRO A 147 -11.53 6.31 15.64
N ALA A 148 -10.75 6.64 14.61
CA ALA A 148 -11.19 6.64 13.22
C ALA A 148 -11.34 5.23 12.60
N LEU A 149 -11.06 4.16 13.35
CA LEU A 149 -11.17 2.75 12.94
C LEU A 149 -12.30 2.01 13.65
N ASP A 150 -13.35 2.74 14.05
CA ASP A 150 -14.63 2.21 14.52
C ASP A 150 -14.52 1.12 15.60
N HIS A 151 -13.64 1.32 16.59
CA HIS A 151 -13.46 0.40 17.72
C HIS A 151 -13.17 -1.04 17.27
N SER A 152 -12.39 -1.18 16.19
CA SER A 152 -12.14 -2.48 15.54
C SER A 152 -11.59 -3.55 16.51
N VAL A 153 -10.78 -3.13 17.49
CA VAL A 153 -10.23 -4.00 18.54
C VAL A 153 -11.33 -4.57 19.42
N GLU A 154 -12.24 -3.73 19.95
CA GLU A 154 -13.34 -4.20 20.80
C GLU A 154 -14.28 -5.15 20.06
N HIS A 155 -14.57 -4.86 18.79
CA HIS A 155 -15.41 -5.71 17.97
C HIS A 155 -14.79 -7.09 17.76
N LEU A 156 -13.48 -7.14 17.48
CA LEU A 156 -12.76 -8.40 17.34
C LEU A 156 -12.72 -9.17 18.67
N CYS A 157 -12.39 -8.51 19.78
CA CYS A 157 -12.39 -9.10 21.12
C CYS A 157 -13.75 -9.72 21.48
N ARG A 158 -14.85 -9.00 21.22
CA ARG A 158 -16.22 -9.53 21.40
C ARG A 158 -16.45 -10.80 20.59
N ARG A 159 -15.97 -10.85 19.34
CA ARG A 159 -16.12 -12.02 18.48
C ARG A 159 -15.26 -13.20 18.93
N LEU A 160 -14.07 -12.94 19.45
CA LEU A 160 -13.18 -13.94 20.04
C LEU A 160 -13.62 -14.38 21.45
N ARG A 161 -14.57 -13.66 22.06
CA ARG A 161 -15.03 -13.84 23.45
C ARG A 161 -13.91 -13.67 24.47
N VAL A 162 -13.05 -12.69 24.22
CA VAL A 162 -11.96 -12.30 25.11
C VAL A 162 -12.21 -10.87 25.56
N ASP A 163 -11.98 -10.59 26.84
CA ASP A 163 -12.03 -9.24 27.36
C ASP A 163 -10.82 -8.44 26.83
N PRO A 164 -11.02 -7.31 26.13
CA PRO A 164 -9.90 -6.48 25.64
C PRO A 164 -8.99 -6.00 26.76
N ASP A 165 -9.50 -5.82 27.98
CA ASP A 165 -8.74 -5.28 29.10
C ASP A 165 -8.13 -6.39 29.98
N ALA A 166 -8.38 -7.66 29.65
CA ALA A 166 -7.72 -8.79 30.31
C ALA A 166 -6.19 -8.76 30.09
N GLY A 167 -5.46 -9.03 31.17
CA GLY A 167 -4.02 -9.19 31.12
C GLY A 167 -3.62 -10.51 30.47
N CYS A 168 -2.59 -10.47 29.63
CA CYS A 168 -2.04 -11.63 28.97
C CYS A 168 -0.51 -11.61 28.94
N LEU A 169 0.06 -12.82 28.83
CA LEU A 169 1.48 -13.06 28.64
C LEU A 169 1.65 -14.10 27.54
N LEU A 170 2.34 -13.73 26.46
CA LEU A 170 2.61 -14.64 25.34
C LEU A 170 3.87 -15.46 25.61
N ARG A 171 3.81 -16.76 25.36
CA ARG A 171 4.93 -17.70 25.48
C ARG A 171 5.05 -18.56 24.23
N CYS A 172 6.27 -19.02 23.96
CA CYS A 172 6.47 -20.08 22.99
C CYS A 172 5.91 -21.40 23.55
N SER A 173 5.24 -22.16 22.70
CA SER A 173 4.86 -23.53 23.00
C SER A 173 6.10 -24.38 23.27
N PRO A 174 6.11 -25.24 24.30
CA PRO A 174 7.23 -26.15 24.56
C PRO A 174 7.36 -27.26 23.51
N PHE A 175 6.35 -27.39 22.62
CA PHE A 175 6.29 -28.43 21.59
C PHE A 175 6.80 -27.94 20.23
N VAL A 176 7.20 -26.68 20.11
CA VAL A 176 7.67 -26.07 18.86
C VAL A 176 9.00 -25.36 19.12
N PRO A 177 9.99 -25.41 18.21
CA PRO A 177 11.24 -24.69 18.38
C PRO A 177 11.05 -23.20 18.66
N GLU A 178 11.91 -22.60 19.49
CA GLU A 178 11.80 -21.16 19.83
C GLU A 178 11.89 -20.24 18.60
N ALA A 179 12.58 -20.68 17.54
CA ALA A 179 12.72 -19.96 16.28
C ALA A 179 11.40 -19.81 15.49
N GLU A 180 10.38 -20.61 15.84
CA GLU A 180 9.03 -20.61 15.24
C GLU A 180 8.05 -19.78 16.06
N PHE A 181 8.51 -19.01 17.05
CA PHE A 181 7.65 -18.01 17.70
C PHE A 181 7.55 -16.77 16.79
N PRO A 182 6.35 -16.22 16.52
CA PRO A 182 6.20 -15.06 15.66
C PRO A 182 7.05 -13.86 16.14
N PRO A 183 8.02 -13.39 15.35
CA PRO A 183 9.03 -12.45 15.82
C PRO A 183 8.50 -11.03 16.10
N TRP A 184 7.30 -10.72 15.60
CA TRP A 184 6.64 -9.44 15.88
C TRP A 184 5.81 -9.44 17.17
N LEU A 185 5.56 -10.61 17.77
CA LEU A 185 4.76 -10.69 19.00
C LEU A 185 5.62 -10.44 20.24
N PRO A 186 5.10 -9.73 21.25
CA PRO A 186 5.85 -9.42 22.47
C PRO A 186 5.95 -10.65 23.40
N ARG A 187 6.96 -11.50 23.16
CA ARG A 187 7.24 -12.70 23.98
C ARG A 187 7.62 -12.34 25.42
N ASP A 188 7.07 -13.06 26.39
CA ASP A 188 7.38 -12.94 27.82
C ASP A 188 7.20 -11.53 28.41
N ARG A 189 6.38 -10.69 27.77
CA ARG A 189 6.02 -9.36 28.27
C ARG A 189 4.55 -9.33 28.66
N PRO A 190 4.18 -8.91 29.88
CA PRO A 190 2.79 -8.72 30.24
C PRO A 190 2.22 -7.47 29.56
N LEU A 191 0.99 -7.57 29.07
CA LEU A 191 0.21 -6.48 28.49
C LEU A 191 -1.28 -6.85 28.48
N THR A 192 -2.17 -5.92 28.11
CA THR A 192 -3.58 -6.26 27.86
C THR A 192 -3.79 -6.81 26.45
N VAL A 193 -4.89 -7.54 26.24
CA VAL A 193 -5.29 -8.01 24.90
C VAL A 193 -5.49 -6.82 23.93
N ARG A 194 -6.05 -5.71 24.42
CA ARG A 194 -6.17 -4.44 23.68
C ARG A 194 -4.81 -3.95 23.23
N GLN A 195 -3.84 -3.82 24.13
CA GLN A 195 -2.48 -3.37 23.78
C GLN A 195 -1.82 -4.27 22.73
N LEU A 196 -2.07 -5.58 22.79
CA LEU A 196 -1.55 -6.57 21.85
C LEU A 196 -2.11 -6.35 20.45
N LEU A 197 -3.45 -6.36 20.36
CA LEU A 197 -4.15 -6.24 19.08
C LEU A 197 -4.04 -4.83 18.50
N SER A 198 -3.80 -3.81 19.32
CA SER A 198 -3.66 -2.43 18.84
C SER A 198 -2.34 -2.18 18.12
N ASN A 199 -1.24 -2.79 18.57
CA ASN A 199 0.10 -2.37 18.17
C ASN A 199 0.91 -3.43 17.42
N TYR A 200 0.61 -4.72 17.60
CA TYR A 200 1.46 -5.78 17.08
C TYR A 200 0.82 -6.60 15.95
N VAL A 201 -0.50 -6.64 15.85
CA VAL A 201 -1.23 -7.58 14.98
C VAL A 201 -2.03 -6.83 13.93
N ASP A 202 -1.95 -7.23 12.67
CA ASP A 202 -2.85 -6.71 11.64
C ASP A 202 -4.21 -7.42 11.71
N ILE A 203 -5.25 -6.69 12.11
CA ILE A 203 -6.63 -7.19 12.22
C ILE A 203 -7.54 -6.73 11.07
N SER A 204 -7.00 -5.89 10.19
CA SER A 204 -7.75 -5.19 9.13
C SER A 204 -7.49 -5.76 7.74
N SER A 205 -6.37 -6.48 7.58
CA SER A 205 -5.86 -6.90 6.28
C SER A 205 -6.63 -8.03 5.62
N SER A 206 -7.06 -7.84 4.37
CA SER A 206 -7.63 -8.89 3.53
C SER A 206 -6.59 -9.91 3.02
N SER A 207 -5.29 -9.62 3.09
CA SER A 207 -4.24 -10.46 2.46
C SER A 207 -4.01 -11.83 3.09
N TYR A 208 -4.24 -11.98 4.39
CA TYR A 208 -4.21 -13.29 5.05
C TYR A 208 -5.61 -13.89 5.15
N LEU A 209 -6.65 -13.05 5.29
CA LEU A 209 -8.05 -13.49 5.39
C LEU A 209 -8.54 -14.24 4.17
N LEU A 210 -8.03 -13.89 2.99
CA LEU A 210 -8.42 -14.49 1.73
C LEU A 210 -7.55 -15.68 1.33
N ARG A 211 -6.63 -16.12 2.19
CA ARG A 211 -5.81 -17.29 1.90
C ARG A 211 -6.57 -18.58 2.15
N PRO A 212 -6.38 -19.61 1.31
CA PRO A 212 -6.94 -20.93 1.58
C PRO A 212 -6.48 -21.47 2.94
N ALA A 213 -5.23 -21.25 3.35
CA ALA A 213 -4.71 -21.68 4.65
C ALA A 213 -5.49 -21.12 5.86
N PHE A 214 -6.00 -19.89 5.75
CA PHE A 214 -6.84 -19.28 6.78
C PHE A 214 -8.19 -20.02 6.88
N PHE A 215 -8.89 -20.22 5.77
CA PHE A 215 -10.16 -20.96 5.74
C PHE A 215 -10.00 -22.43 6.10
N GLN A 216 -8.91 -23.08 5.70
CA GLN A 216 -8.55 -24.44 6.11
C GLN A 216 -8.38 -24.53 7.63
N SER A 217 -7.76 -23.52 8.25
CA SER A 217 -7.62 -23.46 9.71
C SER A 217 -8.98 -23.33 10.40
N LEU A 218 -9.88 -22.48 9.90
CA LEU A 218 -11.26 -22.40 10.40
C LEU A 218 -12.03 -23.73 10.23
N LEU A 219 -11.86 -24.40 9.09
CA LEU A 219 -12.51 -25.68 8.81
C LEU A 219 -12.00 -26.79 9.74
N ARG A 220 -10.69 -26.84 10.03
CA ARG A 220 -10.11 -27.76 11.02
C ARG A 220 -10.71 -27.54 12.41
N LEU A 221 -10.82 -26.28 12.84
CA LEU A 221 -11.43 -25.92 14.13
C LEU A 221 -12.91 -26.32 14.19
N HIS A 222 -13.63 -26.14 13.08
CA HIS A 222 -15.01 -26.59 12.96
C HIS A 222 -15.13 -28.10 13.14
N HIS A 223 -14.37 -28.91 12.39
CA HIS A 223 -14.43 -30.38 12.49
C HIS A 223 -14.11 -30.88 13.91
N ASN A 224 -13.12 -30.29 14.57
CA ASN A 224 -12.76 -30.65 15.94
C ASN A 224 -13.86 -30.30 16.97
N SER A 225 -14.70 -29.31 16.67
CA SER A 225 -15.78 -28.85 17.53
C SER A 225 -17.11 -29.55 17.23
N SER A 226 -17.42 -29.82 15.96
CA SER A 226 -18.66 -30.47 15.50
C SER A 226 -18.71 -31.96 15.86
N ALA A 227 -17.56 -32.62 16.07
CA ALA A 227 -17.51 -33.95 16.68
C ALA A 227 -18.15 -34.02 18.09
N LYS A 228 -18.48 -32.87 18.70
CA LYS A 228 -19.03 -32.74 20.06
C LYS A 228 -20.42 -32.11 20.14
N ALA A 229 -21.03 -31.69 19.03
CA ALA A 229 -22.32 -30.98 19.06
C ALA A 229 -23.26 -31.41 17.93
N GLY A 230 -24.39 -32.02 18.30
CA GLY A 230 -25.51 -32.27 17.39
C GLY A 230 -26.53 -31.13 17.45
N GLY A 231 -26.92 -30.59 16.30
CA GLY A 231 -28.14 -29.77 16.16
C GLY A 231 -27.99 -28.47 15.36
N GLY A 232 -28.81 -28.35 14.31
CA GLY A 232 -29.00 -27.16 13.46
C GLY A 232 -28.58 -27.40 12.02
N ALA A 233 -29.48 -27.89 11.16
CA ALA A 233 -29.09 -28.63 9.96
C ALA A 233 -28.83 -27.79 8.68
N GLU A 234 -29.59 -26.72 8.43
CA GLU A 234 -29.65 -26.16 7.06
C GLU A 234 -28.77 -24.90 6.86
N ALA A 235 -29.00 -23.83 7.62
CA ALA A 235 -28.15 -22.62 7.56
C ALA A 235 -26.70 -22.87 8.00
N LEU A 236 -26.49 -23.84 8.90
CA LEU A 236 -25.16 -24.32 9.25
C LEU A 236 -24.51 -25.09 8.10
N ALA A 237 -25.28 -25.88 7.34
CA ALA A 237 -24.75 -26.61 6.20
C ALA A 237 -24.32 -25.66 5.06
N GLU A 238 -25.09 -24.62 4.77
CA GLU A 238 -24.73 -23.61 3.76
C GLU A 238 -23.43 -22.87 4.14
N GLY A 239 -23.32 -22.40 5.39
CA GLY A 239 -22.11 -21.73 5.88
C GLY A 239 -20.88 -22.63 5.90
N VAL A 240 -21.03 -23.92 6.24
CA VAL A 240 -19.95 -24.91 6.22
C VAL A 240 -19.51 -25.24 4.79
N GLU A 241 -20.45 -25.35 3.85
CA GLU A 241 -20.14 -25.57 2.43
C GLU A 241 -19.38 -24.38 1.85
N LEU A 242 -19.83 -23.14 2.13
CA LEU A 242 -19.11 -21.94 1.73
C LEU A 242 -17.67 -21.93 2.28
N LEU A 243 -17.50 -22.26 3.57
CA LEU A 243 -16.18 -22.34 4.19
C LEU A 243 -15.30 -23.39 3.49
N ARG A 244 -15.86 -24.55 3.12
CA ARG A 244 -15.16 -25.62 2.39
C ARG A 244 -14.72 -25.15 1.01
N ARG A 245 -15.59 -24.45 0.28
CA ARG A 245 -15.26 -23.87 -1.03
C ARG A 245 -14.13 -22.84 -0.92
N CYS A 246 -14.22 -21.91 0.03
CA CYS A 246 -13.16 -20.93 0.30
C CYS A 246 -11.82 -21.56 0.72
N ALA A 247 -11.85 -22.73 1.39
CA ALA A 247 -10.66 -23.50 1.78
C ALA A 247 -10.05 -24.33 0.64
N SER A 248 -10.79 -24.55 -0.45
CA SER A 248 -10.37 -25.38 -1.58
C SER A 248 -9.37 -24.67 -2.49
N ALA A 249 -8.41 -25.40 -3.04
CA ALA A 249 -7.46 -24.85 -4.01
C ALA A 249 -8.16 -24.38 -5.30
N ALA A 250 -9.28 -25.00 -5.68
CA ALA A 250 -10.03 -24.70 -6.90
C ALA A 250 -10.65 -23.30 -6.87
N ASP A 251 -11.29 -22.92 -5.75
CA ASP A 251 -11.99 -21.63 -5.63
C ASP A 251 -11.13 -20.53 -5.00
N ALA A 252 -10.13 -20.87 -4.16
CA ALA A 252 -9.39 -19.87 -3.38
C ALA A 252 -8.72 -18.79 -4.26
N GLY A 253 -8.10 -19.17 -5.38
CA GLY A 253 -7.50 -18.20 -6.30
C GLY A 253 -8.53 -17.27 -6.94
N ALA A 254 -9.72 -17.78 -7.26
CA ALA A 254 -10.79 -16.98 -7.84
C ALA A 254 -11.45 -16.05 -6.81
N VAL A 255 -11.68 -16.54 -5.58
CA VAL A 255 -12.16 -15.73 -4.44
C VAL A 255 -11.17 -14.61 -4.12
N PHE A 256 -9.88 -14.94 -4.02
CA PHE A 256 -8.82 -13.96 -3.80
C PHE A 256 -8.81 -12.90 -4.91
N ARG A 257 -8.82 -13.31 -6.19
CA ARG A 257 -8.81 -12.36 -7.31
C ARG A 257 -10.05 -11.46 -7.33
N ALA A 258 -11.23 -12.01 -7.12
CA ALA A 258 -12.48 -11.24 -7.17
C ALA A 258 -12.60 -10.21 -6.03
N ILE A 259 -12.06 -10.53 -4.85
CA ILE A 259 -12.16 -9.67 -3.67
C ILE A 259 -10.93 -8.74 -3.53
N ALA A 260 -9.72 -9.22 -3.77
CA ALA A 260 -8.50 -8.43 -3.58
C ALA A 260 -7.98 -7.74 -4.86
N ASN A 261 -8.19 -8.35 -6.05
CA ASN A 261 -7.41 -8.01 -7.26
C ASN A 261 -8.26 -7.63 -8.50
N GLY A 262 -9.59 -7.60 -8.40
CA GLY A 262 -10.47 -7.46 -9.58
C GLY A 262 -10.50 -6.07 -10.24
N GLY A 263 -9.70 -5.10 -9.81
CA GLY A 263 -9.85 -3.67 -10.18
C GLY A 263 -11.16 -3.02 -9.69
N ARG A 264 -12.18 -3.83 -9.39
CA ARG A 264 -13.42 -3.51 -8.67
C ARG A 264 -13.67 -4.62 -7.64
N PRO A 265 -13.02 -4.56 -6.46
CA PRO A 265 -13.26 -5.50 -5.37
C PRO A 265 -14.76 -5.69 -5.09
N LEU A 266 -15.21 -6.93 -4.99
CA LEU A 266 -16.61 -7.24 -4.64
C LEU A 266 -16.96 -6.93 -3.17
N CYS A 267 -15.96 -6.84 -2.30
CA CYS A 267 -16.09 -6.39 -0.92
C CYS A 267 -14.70 -6.08 -0.34
N TYR A 268 -14.65 -5.59 0.91
CA TYR A 268 -13.41 -5.33 1.64
C TYR A 268 -13.49 -5.97 3.03
N PRO A 269 -13.20 -7.28 3.16
CA PRO A 269 -13.36 -7.97 4.42
C PRO A 269 -12.33 -7.53 5.45
N CYS A 270 -12.78 -7.38 6.70
CA CYS A 270 -11.91 -7.39 7.87
C CYS A 270 -12.09 -8.68 8.68
N LEU A 271 -11.16 -8.97 9.60
CA LEU A 271 -11.16 -10.24 10.35
C LEU A 271 -12.44 -10.40 11.16
N ALA A 272 -12.94 -9.33 11.78
CA ALA A 272 -14.19 -9.37 12.54
C ALA A 272 -15.39 -9.77 11.67
N GLU A 273 -15.49 -9.26 10.44
CA GLU A 273 -16.57 -9.59 9.49
C GLU A 273 -16.51 -11.06 9.07
N VAL A 274 -15.32 -11.56 8.72
CA VAL A 274 -15.14 -12.96 8.33
C VAL A 274 -15.50 -13.91 9.48
N LEU A 275 -15.08 -13.58 10.70
CA LEU A 275 -15.44 -14.37 11.87
C LEU A 275 -16.94 -14.27 12.18
N GLU A 276 -17.58 -13.12 12.00
CA GLU A 276 -19.03 -12.99 12.18
C GLU A 276 -19.81 -13.80 11.14
N LEU A 277 -19.36 -13.84 9.89
CA LEU A 277 -19.93 -14.70 8.86
C LEU A 277 -19.82 -16.19 9.25
N PHE A 278 -18.64 -16.63 9.68
CA PHE A 278 -18.42 -17.98 10.18
C PHE A 278 -18.59 -18.07 11.70
N ALA A 279 -19.69 -17.52 12.23
CA ALA A 279 -20.01 -17.47 13.67
C ALA A 279 -19.97 -18.84 14.37
N PHE A 280 -20.23 -19.92 13.62
CA PHE A 280 -20.21 -21.30 14.10
C PHE A 280 -18.79 -21.84 14.38
N VAL A 281 -17.75 -21.17 13.89
CA VAL A 281 -16.35 -21.48 14.23
C VAL A 281 -15.91 -20.62 15.41
N ARG A 282 -15.40 -21.26 16.46
CA ARG A 282 -14.75 -20.56 17.59
C ARG A 282 -13.24 -20.56 17.33
N LEU A 283 -12.72 -19.42 16.90
CA LEU A 283 -11.28 -19.20 16.74
C LEU A 283 -10.67 -18.73 18.08
N PRO A 284 -9.80 -19.51 18.73
CA PRO A 284 -9.08 -19.06 19.91
C PRO A 284 -8.09 -17.93 19.56
N LEU A 285 -7.81 -17.04 20.51
CA LEU A 285 -6.91 -15.90 20.29
C LEU A 285 -5.50 -16.36 19.91
N GLU A 286 -4.96 -17.40 20.56
CA GLU A 286 -3.65 -17.97 20.24
C GLU A 286 -3.56 -18.43 18.78
N ARG A 287 -4.60 -19.11 18.26
CA ARG A 287 -4.64 -19.56 16.87
C ARG A 287 -4.78 -18.42 15.88
N MET A 288 -5.46 -17.36 16.27
CA MET A 288 -5.49 -16.14 15.47
C MET A 288 -4.09 -15.50 15.39
N LEU A 289 -3.33 -15.45 16.48
CA LEU A 289 -1.99 -14.86 16.50
C LEU A 289 -0.99 -15.63 15.63
N GLU A 290 -1.19 -16.94 15.43
CA GLU A 290 -0.37 -17.79 14.56
C GLU A 290 -0.61 -17.55 13.06
N ILE A 291 -1.82 -17.14 12.68
CA ILE A 291 -2.24 -16.99 11.27
C ILE A 291 -2.32 -15.52 10.80
N THR A 292 -2.23 -14.58 11.72
CA THR A 292 -2.24 -13.13 11.43
C THR A 292 -0.82 -12.60 11.27
N GLY A 293 -0.66 -11.49 10.55
CA GLY A 293 0.64 -10.84 10.36
C GLY A 293 0.87 -9.66 11.32
N PRO A 294 2.09 -9.09 11.31
CA PRO A 294 2.40 -7.87 12.03
C PRO A 294 1.59 -6.67 11.53
N LEU A 295 1.24 -5.76 12.43
CA LEU A 295 0.75 -4.45 12.05
C LEU A 295 1.89 -3.61 11.43
N GLN A 296 1.78 -3.31 10.13
CA GLN A 296 2.84 -2.60 9.38
C GLN A 296 2.63 -1.07 9.33
N PRO A 297 3.67 -0.24 9.19
CA PRO A 297 3.49 1.14 8.76
C PRO A 297 3.12 1.20 7.26
N ARG A 298 2.49 2.30 6.84
CA ARG A 298 2.17 2.58 5.43
C ARG A 298 3.10 3.65 4.88
N LYS A 299 3.53 3.47 3.63
CA LYS A 299 4.58 4.28 3.00
C LYS A 299 3.96 5.39 2.13
N PHE A 300 4.52 6.59 2.21
CA PHE A 300 4.09 7.74 1.41
C PHE A 300 5.30 8.50 0.86
N SER A 301 5.30 8.78 -0.44
CA SER A 301 6.31 9.66 -1.02
C SER A 301 6.08 11.10 -0.56
N ILE A 302 7.16 11.79 -0.20
CA ILE A 302 7.10 13.14 0.37
C ILE A 302 6.84 14.16 -0.74
N ALA A 303 5.83 15.02 -0.55
CA ALA A 303 5.49 16.11 -1.49
C ALA A 303 6.18 17.44 -1.17
N GLY A 304 6.69 17.58 0.05
CA GLY A 304 7.45 18.75 0.46
C GLY A 304 7.75 18.74 1.95
N HIS A 305 8.40 19.80 2.41
CA HIS A 305 8.70 19.98 3.82
C HIS A 305 8.86 21.47 4.14
N ARG A 306 8.60 21.81 5.41
CA ARG A 306 8.98 23.09 6.00
C ARG A 306 10.28 22.92 6.77
N ALA A 307 11.31 23.67 6.40
CA ALA A 307 12.60 23.62 7.09
C ALA A 307 12.49 24.25 8.50
N LEU A 308 13.16 23.64 9.48
CA LEU A 308 13.45 24.24 10.78
C LEU A 308 14.88 24.78 10.80
N SER A 309 15.82 24.01 10.25
CA SER A 309 17.22 24.38 10.02
C SER A 309 17.70 23.72 8.74
N ARG A 310 18.99 23.84 8.41
CA ARG A 310 19.57 23.26 7.19
C ARG A 310 19.30 21.74 7.08
N ASP A 311 19.46 21.01 8.18
CA ASP A 311 19.42 19.55 8.19
C ASP A 311 18.20 18.98 8.95
N ARG A 312 17.29 19.86 9.39
CA ARG A 312 16.09 19.46 10.14
C ARG A 312 14.84 20.08 9.53
N ALA A 313 13.84 19.24 9.29
CA ALA A 313 12.50 19.67 8.91
C ALA A 313 11.59 19.80 10.14
N LYS A 314 10.76 20.84 10.14
CA LYS A 314 9.69 21.07 11.11
C LYS A 314 8.46 20.23 10.80
N SER A 315 8.10 20.12 9.52
CA SER A 315 6.94 19.37 9.06
C SER A 315 7.16 18.82 7.65
N LEU A 316 6.41 17.78 7.30
CA LEU A 316 6.35 17.22 5.94
C LEU A 316 4.99 17.53 5.30
N GLU A 317 4.95 17.48 3.97
CA GLU A 317 3.72 17.47 3.21
C GLU A 317 3.53 16.10 2.56
N LEU A 318 2.36 15.49 2.76
CA LEU A 318 1.96 14.21 2.17
C LEU A 318 0.85 14.46 1.16
N CYS A 319 0.96 13.87 -0.04
CA CYS A 319 -0.09 13.85 -1.05
C CYS A 319 -0.61 12.42 -1.17
N LEU A 320 -1.85 12.18 -0.71
CA LEU A 320 -2.42 10.84 -0.64
C LEU A 320 -3.84 10.81 -1.19
N ARG A 321 -4.27 9.63 -1.63
CA ARG A 321 -5.67 9.38 -1.96
C ARG A 321 -6.31 8.70 -0.76
N GLN A 322 -7.40 9.27 -0.26
CA GLN A 322 -8.18 8.62 0.79
C GLN A 322 -8.74 7.31 0.23
N VAL A 323 -8.47 6.22 0.94
CA VAL A 323 -9.01 4.91 0.60
C VAL A 323 -10.37 4.82 1.24
N VAL A 324 -11.40 4.93 0.42
CA VAL A 324 -12.79 4.78 0.83
C VAL A 324 -13.57 4.07 -0.27
N ALA A 325 -14.48 3.17 0.09
CA ALA A 325 -15.29 2.42 -0.85
C ALA A 325 -16.72 2.32 -0.32
N SER A 326 -17.71 2.66 -1.13
CA SER A 326 -19.09 2.28 -0.80
C SER A 326 -19.22 0.76 -0.89
N ARG A 327 -19.89 0.15 0.10
CA ARG A 327 -20.31 -1.25 0.03
C ARG A 327 -21.70 -1.41 -0.61
N GLU A 328 -22.38 -0.30 -0.95
CA GLU A 328 -23.70 -0.31 -1.59
C GLU A 328 -23.60 -0.54 -3.10
N GLY A 329 -24.36 -1.52 -3.60
CA GLY A 329 -24.63 -1.68 -5.02
C GLY A 329 -23.40 -1.92 -5.90
N LEU A 330 -22.42 -2.70 -5.44
CA LEU A 330 -21.28 -3.10 -6.27
C LEU A 330 -21.79 -3.83 -7.53
N PRO A 331 -21.63 -3.27 -8.74
CA PRO A 331 -22.19 -3.85 -9.94
C PRO A 331 -21.49 -5.18 -10.24
N SER A 332 -22.28 -6.23 -10.49
CA SER A 332 -21.77 -7.54 -10.89
C SER A 332 -20.93 -7.41 -12.16
N PRO A 333 -19.64 -7.80 -12.15
CA PRO A 333 -18.90 -8.04 -13.38
C PRO A 333 -19.53 -9.18 -14.19
N ALA A 334 -19.09 -9.36 -15.44
CA ALA A 334 -19.34 -10.56 -16.21
C ALA A 334 -18.90 -11.79 -15.38
N ILE A 335 -19.87 -12.68 -15.12
CA ILE A 335 -19.84 -13.88 -14.27
C ILE A 335 -18.55 -14.03 -13.42
N PRO A 336 -18.50 -13.42 -12.22
CA PRO A 336 -17.52 -13.77 -11.21
C PRO A 336 -17.69 -15.24 -10.84
N ASN A 337 -16.63 -15.89 -10.35
CA ASN A 337 -16.76 -17.16 -9.67
C ASN A 337 -17.90 -17.06 -8.63
N GLU A 338 -18.88 -17.97 -8.72
CA GLU A 338 -20.12 -17.93 -7.94
C GLU A 338 -19.84 -17.91 -6.43
N THR A 339 -18.84 -18.68 -5.97
CA THR A 339 -18.38 -18.69 -4.58
C THR A 339 -17.95 -17.29 -4.15
N ALA A 340 -17.15 -16.61 -4.98
CA ALA A 340 -16.62 -15.30 -4.66
C ALA A 340 -17.71 -14.24 -4.55
N LEU A 341 -18.69 -14.28 -5.46
CA LEU A 341 -19.83 -13.36 -5.42
C LEU A 341 -20.71 -13.61 -4.19
N HIS A 342 -21.05 -14.88 -3.93
CA HIS A 342 -21.84 -15.25 -2.77
C HIS A 342 -21.14 -14.88 -1.45
N PHE A 343 -19.85 -15.19 -1.32
CA PHE A 343 -19.04 -14.82 -0.15
C PHE A 343 -18.98 -13.30 0.05
N ALA A 344 -18.76 -12.53 -1.02
CA ALA A 344 -18.69 -11.08 -0.94
C ALA A 344 -20.03 -10.44 -0.54
N ASN A 345 -21.15 -10.94 -1.07
CA ASN A 345 -22.49 -10.46 -0.69
C ASN A 345 -22.76 -10.69 0.80
N LEU A 346 -22.45 -11.88 1.31
CA LEU A 346 -22.62 -12.18 2.74
C LEU A 346 -21.75 -11.30 3.64
N LEU A 347 -20.52 -10.98 3.23
CA LEU A 347 -19.65 -10.06 3.95
C LEU A 347 -20.18 -8.61 3.94
N ASN A 348 -20.70 -8.16 2.80
CA ASN A 348 -21.34 -6.85 2.72
C ASN A 348 -22.59 -6.80 3.63
N ASP A 349 -23.41 -7.85 3.66
CA ASP A 349 -24.57 -7.97 4.56
C ASP A 349 -24.17 -7.96 6.04
N VAL A 350 -23.06 -8.59 6.40
CA VAL A 350 -22.49 -8.48 7.76
C VAL A 350 -22.15 -7.02 8.06
N ALA A 351 -21.46 -6.33 7.16
CA ALA A 351 -21.08 -4.94 7.36
C ALA A 351 -22.29 -4.00 7.48
N PHE A 352 -23.33 -4.20 6.65
CA PHE A 352 -24.58 -3.45 6.76
C PHE A 352 -25.26 -3.65 8.11
N ARG A 353 -25.39 -4.90 8.57
CA ARG A 353 -25.96 -5.19 9.89
C ARG A 353 -25.15 -4.60 11.04
N ARG A 354 -23.83 -4.47 10.88
CA ARG A 354 -22.98 -3.79 11.87
C ARG A 354 -23.19 -2.28 11.86
N ALA A 355 -23.31 -1.67 10.68
CA ALA A 355 -23.68 -0.25 10.54
C ALA A 355 -25.05 0.05 11.16
N ASP A 356 -26.06 -0.80 10.93
CA ASP A 356 -27.40 -0.67 11.54
C ASP A 356 -27.37 -0.75 13.07
N ARG A 357 -26.49 -1.61 13.61
CA ARG A 357 -26.22 -1.72 15.05
C ARG A 357 -25.37 -0.57 15.61
N ARG A 358 -24.98 0.40 14.78
CA ARG A 358 -24.09 1.53 15.10
C ARG A 358 -22.70 1.08 15.58
N GLU A 359 -22.28 -0.10 15.12
CA GLU A 359 -20.92 -0.62 15.33
C GLU A 359 -19.93 -0.04 14.33
N LEU A 360 -20.41 0.46 13.19
CA LEU A 360 -19.64 1.16 12.16
C LEU A 360 -20.24 2.55 11.94
N ARG A 361 -19.41 3.53 11.55
CA ARG A 361 -19.88 4.90 11.27
C ARG A 361 -20.67 5.02 9.98
N SER A 362 -20.41 4.16 9.00
CA SER A 362 -21.10 4.14 7.72
C SER A 362 -21.05 2.76 7.07
N SER A 363 -21.77 2.61 5.96
CA SER A 363 -21.70 1.46 5.04
C SER A 363 -20.43 1.46 4.18
N HIS A 364 -19.47 2.36 4.42
CA HIS A 364 -18.24 2.45 3.63
C HIS A 364 -17.11 1.64 4.26
N PHE A 365 -16.24 1.10 3.42
CA PHE A 365 -14.92 0.68 3.83
C PHE A 365 -13.99 1.89 3.86
N TYR A 366 -13.15 1.96 4.89
CA TYR A 366 -12.13 3.00 5.04
C TYR A 366 -10.75 2.37 5.22
N GLY A 367 -9.73 2.93 4.57
CA GLY A 367 -8.36 2.43 4.68
C GLY A 367 -7.74 2.69 6.05
N HIS A 368 -7.02 1.68 6.55
CA HIS A 368 -6.41 1.67 7.89
C HIS A 368 -5.55 2.89 8.24
N THR A 369 -4.80 3.45 7.29
CA THR A 369 -3.91 4.61 7.55
C THR A 369 -4.45 5.91 6.97
N THR A 370 -5.02 5.88 5.77
CA THR A 370 -5.47 7.13 5.11
C THR A 370 -6.69 7.73 5.79
N ASN A 371 -7.59 6.90 6.36
CA ASN A 371 -8.76 7.41 7.07
C ASN A 371 -8.40 8.10 8.39
N PRO A 372 -7.58 7.52 9.30
CA PRO A 372 -7.07 8.25 10.47
C PRO A 372 -6.39 9.57 10.13
N LEU A 373 -5.52 9.59 9.11
CA LEU A 373 -4.83 10.82 8.70
C LEU A 373 -5.80 11.93 8.26
N VAL A 374 -6.76 11.60 7.39
CA VAL A 374 -7.76 12.57 6.90
C VAL A 374 -8.72 12.98 8.02
N TRP A 375 -9.14 12.02 8.86
CA TRP A 375 -10.02 12.27 9.99
C TRP A 375 -9.39 13.25 10.99
N GLU A 376 -8.11 13.07 11.34
CA GLU A 376 -7.42 14.01 12.23
C GLU A 376 -7.22 15.37 11.57
N ALA A 377 -6.80 15.40 10.30
CA ALA A 377 -6.56 16.63 9.56
C ALA A 377 -7.84 17.48 9.34
N THR A 378 -9.01 16.85 9.30
CA THR A 378 -10.31 17.53 9.07
C THR A 378 -11.01 17.96 10.35
N ARG A 379 -10.60 17.46 11.52
CA ARG A 379 -11.17 17.84 12.84
C ARG A 379 -10.77 19.24 13.32
N GLY A 380 -9.87 19.91 12.60
CA GLY A 380 -9.40 21.27 12.88
C GLY A 380 -8.25 21.33 13.90
N ALA A 381 -7.33 22.29 13.71
CA ALA A 381 -6.06 22.44 14.43
C ALA A 381 -6.16 22.74 15.96
N ALA A 382 -7.36 22.68 16.55
CA ALA A 382 -7.61 23.13 17.92
C ALA A 382 -7.40 22.04 18.99
N ARG A 383 -7.07 20.80 18.60
CA ARG A 383 -6.75 19.72 19.54
C ARG A 383 -5.37 19.14 19.24
N PRO A 384 -4.46 19.07 20.24
CA PRO A 384 -3.24 18.29 20.08
C PRO A 384 -3.63 16.85 19.75
N LEU A 385 -2.93 16.23 18.81
CA LEU A 385 -3.10 14.79 18.60
C LEU A 385 -2.78 14.08 19.93
N GLY A 386 -3.68 13.20 20.36
CA GLY A 386 -3.30 12.19 21.33
C GLY A 386 -2.18 11.32 20.74
N ARG A 387 -1.35 10.71 21.60
CA ARG A 387 -0.42 9.67 21.15
C ARG A 387 -1.23 8.62 20.38
N GLY A 388 -0.91 8.37 19.10
CA GLY A 388 -1.76 7.54 18.25
C GLY A 388 -1.43 7.49 16.77
N ILE A 389 -0.57 8.38 16.25
CA ILE A 389 -0.02 8.26 14.89
C ILE A 389 1.48 8.56 14.95
N TYR A 390 2.28 7.74 14.30
CA TYR A 390 3.74 7.82 14.33
C TYR A 390 4.33 7.89 12.93
N LEU A 391 5.48 8.55 12.82
CA LEU A 391 6.17 8.84 11.57
C LEU A 391 7.60 8.30 11.60
N GLY A 392 7.96 7.48 10.63
CA GLY A 392 9.29 6.88 10.46
C GLY A 392 10.04 7.48 9.29
N THR A 393 11.30 7.84 9.51
CA THR A 393 12.19 8.40 8.49
C THR A 393 13.32 7.45 8.10
N SER A 394 13.19 6.16 8.45
CA SER A 394 14.20 5.13 8.18
C SER A 394 14.52 4.98 6.69
N LEU A 395 13.56 5.31 5.83
CA LEU A 395 13.64 5.19 4.37
C LEU A 395 14.20 6.44 3.66
N PHE A 396 14.61 7.48 4.39
CA PHE A 396 15.17 8.68 3.76
C PHE A 396 16.52 8.36 3.11
N GLY A 397 16.67 8.75 1.84
CA GLY A 397 17.88 8.54 1.06
C GLY A 397 18.14 7.08 0.63
N THR A 398 17.20 6.16 0.87
CA THR A 398 17.40 4.73 0.54
C THR A 398 16.96 4.37 -0.89
N SER A 399 16.09 5.17 -1.51
CA SER A 399 15.54 4.86 -2.83
C SER A 399 16.48 5.28 -3.96
N SER A 400 16.73 4.37 -4.91
CA SER A 400 17.48 4.69 -6.15
C SER A 400 16.78 5.81 -6.93
N PHE A 401 15.45 5.79 -6.96
CA PHE A 401 14.63 6.84 -7.57
C PHE A 401 14.92 8.23 -6.98
N GLY A 402 14.84 8.36 -5.65
CA GLY A 402 15.10 9.63 -4.96
C GLY A 402 16.55 10.09 -5.10
N HIS A 403 17.50 9.16 -5.02
CA HIS A 403 18.92 9.48 -5.22
C HIS A 403 19.18 10.08 -6.62
N GLU A 404 18.68 9.45 -7.67
CA GLU A 404 18.89 9.93 -9.04
C GLU A 404 18.08 11.20 -9.33
N LEU A 405 16.88 11.35 -8.76
CA LEU A 405 16.07 12.56 -8.87
C LEU A 405 16.81 13.75 -8.27
N LYS A 406 17.23 13.64 -7.01
CA LYS A 406 18.05 14.64 -6.32
C LYS A 406 19.31 14.99 -7.12
N LYS A 407 20.00 13.99 -7.65
CA LYS A 407 21.22 14.20 -8.46
C LYS A 407 20.91 14.99 -9.74
N ALA A 408 19.83 14.65 -10.45
CA ALA A 408 19.42 15.33 -11.67
C ALA A 408 19.05 16.81 -11.41
N LEU A 409 18.26 17.07 -10.36
CA LEU A 409 17.83 18.43 -9.99
C LEU A 409 19.00 19.30 -9.51
N ARG A 410 19.97 18.72 -8.79
CA ARG A 410 21.22 19.40 -8.43
C ARG A 410 22.07 19.74 -9.66
N GLY A 411 22.10 18.85 -10.65
CA GLY A 411 22.74 19.10 -11.94
C GLY A 411 22.18 20.34 -12.63
N LEU A 412 20.85 20.47 -12.68
CA LEU A 412 20.17 21.64 -13.24
C LEU A 412 20.47 22.94 -12.49
N SER A 413 20.43 22.91 -11.16
CA SER A 413 20.53 24.12 -10.34
C SER A 413 21.97 24.60 -10.10
N SER A 414 22.91 23.66 -9.97
CA SER A 414 24.28 23.95 -9.48
C SER A 414 25.39 23.28 -10.29
N GLY A 415 25.06 22.43 -11.26
CA GLY A 415 26.05 21.72 -12.07
C GLY A 415 26.82 22.59 -13.06
N GLY A 416 27.75 21.99 -13.78
CA GLY A 416 28.43 22.60 -14.93
C GLY A 416 27.48 22.79 -16.13
N ILE A 417 27.96 23.44 -17.19
CA ILE A 417 27.14 23.80 -18.37
C ILE A 417 26.40 22.58 -18.93
N GLU A 418 27.10 21.46 -19.16
CA GLU A 418 26.49 20.22 -19.67
C GLU A 418 25.35 19.73 -18.77
N ALA A 419 25.60 19.63 -17.46
CA ALA A 419 24.60 19.16 -16.50
C ALA A 419 23.38 20.09 -16.37
N ARG A 420 23.53 21.39 -16.63
CA ARG A 420 22.42 22.36 -16.65
C ARG A 420 21.56 22.24 -17.91
N MET A 421 22.13 21.72 -18.98
CA MET A 421 21.46 21.52 -20.27
C MET A 421 20.83 20.13 -20.38
N THR A 422 21.30 19.14 -19.61
CA THR A 422 20.72 17.78 -19.57
C THR A 422 19.24 17.82 -19.22
N PRO A 423 18.33 17.37 -20.11
CA PRO A 423 16.90 17.42 -19.85
C PRO A 423 16.46 16.51 -18.70
N VAL A 424 15.58 17.03 -17.84
CA VAL A 424 14.86 16.27 -16.82
C VAL A 424 13.37 16.27 -17.15
N ILE A 425 12.77 15.09 -17.25
CA ILE A 425 11.34 14.92 -17.52
C ILE A 425 10.69 14.25 -16.31
N LEU A 426 9.68 14.90 -15.74
CA LEU A 426 8.94 14.45 -14.57
C LEU A 426 7.51 14.09 -15.00
N LEU A 427 7.17 12.80 -14.98
CA LEU A 427 5.86 12.31 -15.39
C LEU A 427 5.12 11.69 -14.20
N ALA A 428 3.94 12.22 -13.90
CA ALA A 428 3.12 11.80 -12.76
C ALA A 428 1.70 11.43 -13.17
N ALA A 429 1.13 10.42 -12.50
CA ALA A 429 -0.30 10.14 -12.51
C ALA A 429 -0.92 10.16 -11.10
N GLY A 430 -1.95 10.99 -10.91
CA GLY A 430 -2.71 11.10 -9.66
C GLY A 430 -1.84 11.58 -8.49
N THR A 431 -1.74 10.78 -7.43
CA THR A 431 -0.84 11.08 -6.31
C THR A 431 0.64 10.91 -6.69
N GLY A 432 0.94 10.37 -7.88
CA GLY A 432 2.27 10.18 -8.49
C GLY A 432 3.11 11.44 -8.52
N ILE A 433 2.44 12.58 -8.41
CA ILE A 433 3.06 13.89 -8.38
C ILE A 433 3.86 14.14 -7.11
N ALA A 434 3.63 13.41 -6.01
CA ALA A 434 4.23 13.67 -4.71
C ALA A 434 5.77 13.81 -4.73
N PRO A 435 6.55 12.79 -5.14
CA PRO A 435 8.00 12.94 -5.13
C PRO A 435 8.49 13.98 -6.15
N LEU A 436 7.74 14.21 -7.23
CA LEU A 436 8.12 15.10 -8.32
C LEU A 436 7.90 16.58 -7.95
N ILE A 437 6.79 16.90 -7.27
CA ILE A 437 6.52 18.27 -6.81
C ILE A 437 7.50 18.71 -5.72
N ALA A 438 8.00 17.78 -4.90
CA ALA A 438 9.11 18.05 -3.99
C ALA A 438 10.35 18.50 -4.77
N GLY A 439 10.64 17.85 -5.91
CA GLY A 439 11.73 18.23 -6.80
C GLY A 439 11.54 19.59 -7.48
N VAL A 440 10.33 19.88 -7.97
CA VAL A 440 9.98 21.20 -8.54
C VAL A 440 10.17 22.31 -7.52
N ARG A 441 9.81 22.07 -6.25
CA ARG A 441 10.02 23.05 -5.16
C ARG A 441 11.50 23.28 -4.85
N GLU A 442 12.36 22.28 -4.99
CA GLU A 442 13.81 22.49 -4.88
C GLU A 442 14.35 23.38 -6.00
N LEU A 443 13.94 23.13 -7.25
CA LEU A 443 14.32 23.99 -8.38
C LEU A 443 13.80 25.43 -8.19
N TRP A 444 12.59 25.57 -7.65
CA TRP A 444 12.05 26.89 -7.32
C TRP A 444 12.89 27.61 -6.27
N ARG A 445 13.22 26.95 -5.15
CA ARG A 445 14.08 27.55 -4.11
C ARG A 445 15.44 27.97 -4.69
N ALA A 446 16.05 27.14 -5.54
CA ALA A 446 17.30 27.48 -6.22
C ALA A 446 17.16 28.70 -7.16
N ARG A 447 16.01 28.87 -7.81
CA ARG A 447 15.70 30.07 -8.59
C ARG A 447 15.63 31.32 -7.73
N GLU A 448 14.91 31.26 -6.62
CA GLU A 448 14.79 32.41 -5.70
C GLU A 448 16.13 32.85 -5.14
N GLU A 449 17.01 31.91 -4.83
CA GLU A 449 18.39 32.19 -4.39
C GLU A 449 19.21 32.86 -5.51
N THR A 450 19.08 32.40 -6.75
CA THR A 450 19.81 32.95 -7.90
C THR A 450 19.27 34.33 -8.31
N ALA A 451 17.95 34.54 -8.24
CA ALA A 451 17.29 35.79 -8.63
C ALA A 451 17.66 36.96 -7.71
N ARG A 452 17.98 36.70 -6.44
CA ARG A 452 18.57 37.71 -5.52
C ARG A 452 19.91 38.26 -6.03
N GLY A 453 20.58 37.57 -6.94
CA GLY A 453 21.78 38.03 -7.64
C GLY A 453 21.53 38.96 -8.83
N GLY A 454 20.28 39.31 -9.16
CA GLY A 454 19.92 40.36 -10.14
C GLY A 454 20.03 39.99 -11.62
N ILE A 455 20.28 38.72 -11.97
CA ILE A 455 20.40 38.26 -13.36
C ILE A 455 19.19 37.39 -13.72
N ALA A 456 18.44 37.80 -14.75
CA ALA A 456 17.41 36.97 -15.36
C ALA A 456 18.07 35.76 -16.03
N ALA A 457 17.79 34.56 -15.50
CA ALA A 457 18.36 33.31 -15.99
C ALA A 457 17.30 32.51 -16.76
N PRO A 458 17.68 31.76 -17.82
CA PRO A 458 16.75 30.94 -18.58
C PRO A 458 16.14 29.86 -17.68
N PRO A 459 14.93 29.34 -18.00
CA PRO A 459 14.30 28.29 -17.18
C PRO A 459 15.19 27.05 -17.09
N TYR A 460 15.10 26.30 -15.98
CA TYR A 460 15.78 25.00 -15.92
C TYR A 460 15.18 24.05 -16.94
N SER A 461 16.01 23.19 -17.55
CA SER A 461 15.60 22.16 -18.52
C SER A 461 14.83 21.02 -17.82
N CYS A 462 13.64 21.34 -17.31
CA CYS A 462 12.79 20.45 -16.54
C CYS A 462 11.34 20.53 -17.07
N MET A 463 10.87 19.44 -17.67
CA MET A 463 9.49 19.31 -18.17
C MET A 463 8.65 18.51 -17.19
N VAL A 464 7.44 18.97 -16.88
CA VAL A 464 6.49 18.26 -16.01
C VAL A 464 5.24 17.85 -16.79
N MET A 465 4.88 16.57 -16.72
CA MET A 465 3.64 16.01 -17.27
C MET A 465 2.80 15.43 -16.14
N TYR A 466 1.56 15.92 -15.95
CA TYR A 466 0.71 15.51 -14.84
C TYR A 466 -0.68 15.02 -15.29
N GLY A 467 -0.98 13.73 -15.11
CA GLY A 467 -2.30 13.16 -15.37
C GLY A 467 -3.17 13.05 -14.13
N SER A 468 -4.47 13.33 -14.27
CA SER A 468 -5.47 13.03 -13.24
C SER A 468 -6.83 12.63 -13.85
N LYS A 469 -7.81 12.31 -13.01
CA LYS A 469 -9.16 12.01 -13.50
C LYS A 469 -9.92 13.26 -13.90
N THR A 470 -9.90 14.27 -13.04
CA THR A 470 -10.64 15.51 -13.19
C THR A 470 -9.77 16.69 -12.81
N LYS A 471 -10.13 17.90 -13.24
CA LYS A 471 -9.37 19.12 -12.89
C LYS A 471 -9.23 19.32 -11.38
N ALA A 472 -10.24 18.93 -10.59
CA ALA A 472 -10.20 19.02 -9.13
C ALA A 472 -9.12 18.13 -8.49
N GLU A 473 -8.72 17.04 -9.15
CA GLU A 473 -7.63 16.16 -8.69
C GLU A 473 -6.24 16.71 -9.01
N LEU A 474 -6.11 17.78 -9.82
CA LEU A 474 -4.83 18.46 -10.08
C LEU A 474 -4.45 19.38 -8.90
N VAL A 475 -4.24 18.82 -7.71
CA VAL A 475 -4.03 19.57 -6.45
C VAL A 475 -2.81 20.51 -6.44
N TYR A 476 -1.88 20.33 -7.38
CA TYR A 476 -0.68 21.18 -7.58
C TYR A 476 -0.71 21.99 -8.88
N HIS A 477 -1.85 22.11 -9.57
CA HIS A 477 -1.96 22.82 -10.85
C HIS A 477 -1.39 24.24 -10.78
N ASP A 478 -1.88 25.06 -9.86
CA ASP A 478 -1.45 26.47 -9.71
C ASP A 478 0.03 26.57 -9.31
N THR A 479 0.50 25.63 -8.49
CA THR A 479 1.91 25.54 -8.09
C THR A 479 2.79 25.24 -9.30
N LEU A 480 2.38 24.35 -10.20
CA LEU A 480 3.15 24.02 -11.40
C LEU A 480 3.11 25.16 -12.44
N LEU A 481 1.97 25.85 -12.59
CA LEU A 481 1.88 27.05 -13.44
C LEU A 481 2.83 28.14 -12.96
N ALA A 482 2.81 28.46 -11.66
CA ALA A 482 3.68 29.47 -11.09
C ALA A 482 5.16 29.06 -11.12
N ALA A 483 5.48 27.76 -10.99
CA ALA A 483 6.84 27.25 -11.16
C ALA A 483 7.37 27.45 -12.58
N ARG A 484 6.50 27.27 -13.59
CA ARG A 484 6.82 27.52 -14.99
C ARG A 484 7.06 29.00 -15.24
N GLU A 485 6.18 29.86 -14.74
CA GLU A 485 6.31 31.32 -14.86
C GLU A 485 7.57 31.85 -14.17
N GLY A 486 7.94 31.28 -13.02
CA GLY A 486 9.17 31.59 -12.29
C GLY A 486 10.45 30.98 -12.88
N GLY A 487 10.36 30.22 -13.98
CA GLY A 487 11.52 29.58 -14.62
C GLY A 487 12.16 28.44 -13.81
N ALA A 488 11.45 27.90 -12.82
CA ALA A 488 11.87 26.72 -12.08
C ALA A 488 11.73 25.44 -12.94
N ILE A 489 10.77 25.44 -13.86
CA ILE A 489 10.58 24.40 -14.87
C ILE A 489 10.41 25.05 -16.25
N SER A 490 10.78 24.35 -17.32
CA SER A 490 10.67 24.85 -18.69
C SER A 490 9.28 24.65 -19.27
N SER A 491 8.58 23.59 -18.88
CA SER A 491 7.23 23.29 -19.37
C SER A 491 6.39 22.51 -18.36
N TYR A 492 5.07 22.67 -18.49
CA TYR A 492 4.08 21.95 -17.72
C TYR A 492 2.89 21.60 -18.63
N ASP A 493 2.66 20.30 -18.79
CA ASP A 493 1.51 19.73 -19.50
C ASP A 493 0.68 18.87 -18.53
N TYR A 494 -0.63 18.78 -18.77
CA TYR A 494 -1.50 17.90 -17.99
C TYR A 494 -2.54 17.20 -18.87
N ALA A 495 -3.04 16.07 -18.36
CA ALA A 495 -4.06 15.24 -19.01
C ALA A 495 -5.20 14.93 -18.04
N LEU A 496 -6.43 14.91 -18.55
CA LEU A 496 -7.65 14.68 -17.78
C LEU A 496 -8.46 13.54 -18.38
N SER A 497 -8.41 12.39 -17.72
CA SER A 497 -8.96 11.14 -18.26
C SER A 497 -10.49 11.03 -18.19
N ARG A 498 -11.18 11.87 -17.40
CA ARG A 498 -12.64 11.87 -17.24
C ARG A 498 -13.30 13.22 -17.55
N GLN A 499 -12.61 14.15 -18.21
CA GLN A 499 -13.25 15.38 -18.68
C GLN A 499 -13.97 15.11 -20.01
N ALA A 500 -15.29 15.29 -20.01
CA ALA A 500 -16.12 15.21 -21.19
C ALA A 500 -16.26 16.61 -21.80
N ASP A 501 -15.38 16.96 -22.73
CA ASP A 501 -15.66 18.04 -23.68
C ASP A 501 -16.12 17.40 -25.00
N ASP A 502 -17.36 17.69 -25.40
CA ASP A 502 -17.93 17.45 -26.73
C ASP A 502 -17.67 16.05 -27.33
N GLY A 503 -17.88 14.98 -26.55
CA GLY A 503 -17.80 13.60 -27.05
C GLY A 503 -16.38 13.10 -27.36
N LYS A 504 -15.33 13.85 -27.02
CA LYS A 504 -13.94 13.36 -27.11
C LYS A 504 -13.61 12.48 -25.90
N ALA A 505 -12.89 11.40 -26.15
CA ALA A 505 -12.32 10.56 -25.10
C ALA A 505 -11.35 11.39 -24.25
N GLY A 506 -11.38 11.20 -22.92
CA GLY A 506 -10.50 11.91 -22.00
C GLY A 506 -9.02 11.57 -22.24
N GLU A 507 -8.16 12.57 -22.10
CA GLU A 507 -6.72 12.45 -22.34
C GLU A 507 -6.01 11.75 -21.18
N ARG A 508 -5.00 10.94 -21.48
CA ARG A 508 -4.15 10.21 -20.54
C ARG A 508 -2.70 10.67 -20.61
N ILE A 509 -1.91 10.30 -19.61
CA ILE A 509 -0.46 10.54 -19.60
C ILE A 509 0.27 9.93 -20.80
N THR A 510 -0.27 8.87 -21.39
CA THR A 510 0.27 8.24 -22.61
C THR A 510 0.13 9.18 -23.80
N ASP A 511 -0.96 9.93 -23.88
CA ASP A 511 -1.19 10.88 -24.96
C ASP A 511 -0.22 12.07 -24.83
N LEU A 512 0.07 12.51 -23.60
CA LEU A 512 1.12 13.51 -23.33
C LEU A 512 2.49 13.05 -23.83
N LEU A 513 2.84 11.78 -23.59
CA LEU A 513 4.10 11.19 -24.05
C LEU A 513 4.15 11.11 -25.58
N GLU A 514 3.07 10.71 -26.24
CA GLU A 514 3.01 10.63 -27.70
C GLU A 514 3.18 11.99 -28.37
N ARG A 515 2.48 13.02 -27.87
CA ARG A 515 2.62 14.41 -28.37
C ARG A 515 4.06 14.93 -28.24
N ASN A 516 4.79 14.44 -27.24
CA ASN A 516 6.17 14.83 -26.95
C ASN A 516 7.20 13.77 -27.40
N ALA A 517 6.82 12.78 -28.21
CA ALA A 517 7.67 11.63 -28.53
C ALA A 517 9.02 12.00 -29.16
N ALA A 518 9.02 12.97 -30.09
CA ALA A 518 10.25 13.45 -30.73
C ALA A 518 11.22 14.08 -29.72
N TYR A 519 10.69 14.91 -28.82
CA TYR A 519 11.48 15.51 -27.74
C TYR A 519 12.02 14.46 -26.77
N LEU A 520 11.20 13.47 -26.39
CA LEU A 520 11.62 12.38 -25.50
C LEU A 520 12.74 11.54 -26.10
N ARG A 521 12.65 11.21 -27.40
CA ARG A 521 13.71 10.52 -28.13
C ARG A 521 15.01 11.29 -28.06
N ASP A 522 14.99 12.56 -28.47
CA ASP A 522 16.19 13.39 -28.49
C ASP A 522 16.78 13.58 -27.09
N ALA A 523 15.93 13.89 -26.11
CA ALA A 523 16.33 14.07 -24.72
C ALA A 523 17.03 12.84 -24.15
N LEU A 524 16.48 11.64 -24.34
CA LEU A 524 16.99 10.43 -23.70
C LEU A 524 18.12 9.76 -24.50
N LEU A 525 18.05 9.76 -25.83
CA LEU A 525 19.02 9.07 -26.68
C LEU A 525 20.24 9.93 -27.02
N ASN A 526 20.04 11.25 -27.21
CA ASN A 526 21.11 12.14 -27.68
C ASN A 526 21.65 13.05 -26.56
N LEU A 527 20.80 13.53 -25.66
CA LEU A 527 21.16 14.54 -24.64
C LEU A 527 21.43 13.97 -23.25
N GLN A 528 21.47 12.64 -23.12
CA GLN A 528 21.66 11.93 -21.84
C GLN A 528 20.67 12.35 -20.74
N GLY A 529 19.47 12.79 -21.16
CA GLY A 529 18.40 13.22 -20.28
C GLY A 529 17.91 12.09 -19.37
N LYS A 530 17.04 12.47 -18.43
CA LYS A 530 16.41 11.55 -17.48
C LYS A 530 14.90 11.71 -17.44
N LEU A 531 14.21 10.59 -17.37
CA LEU A 531 12.76 10.47 -17.23
C LEU A 531 12.43 9.80 -15.90
N PHE A 532 11.68 10.51 -15.06
CA PHE A 532 11.17 10.04 -13.78
C PHE A 532 9.66 9.86 -13.89
N CYS A 533 9.20 8.62 -13.80
CA CYS A 533 7.79 8.25 -13.89
C CYS A 533 7.29 7.83 -12.51
N CYS A 534 6.17 8.38 -12.05
CA CYS A 534 5.61 8.02 -10.76
C CYS A 534 4.09 7.93 -10.78
N GLY A 535 3.54 6.91 -10.13
CA GLY A 535 2.10 6.72 -10.00
C GLY A 535 1.67 5.26 -9.94
N PRO A 536 0.40 4.97 -10.27
CA PRO A 536 -0.17 3.64 -10.12
C PRO A 536 0.38 2.64 -11.14
N ALA A 537 0.59 1.40 -10.71
CA ALA A 537 1.15 0.30 -11.52
C ALA A 537 0.60 0.22 -12.94
N LYS A 538 -0.73 0.12 -13.12
CA LYS A 538 -1.36 0.03 -14.45
C LYS A 538 -1.02 1.23 -15.37
N ALA A 539 -0.91 2.43 -14.81
CA ALA A 539 -0.53 3.61 -15.58
C ALA A 539 0.96 3.57 -15.96
N MET A 540 1.81 3.13 -15.05
CA MET A 540 3.26 3.00 -15.28
C MET A 540 3.59 1.87 -16.25
N GLU A 541 2.85 0.76 -16.23
CA GLU A 541 2.91 -0.31 -17.22
C GLU A 541 2.53 0.18 -18.63
N ALA A 542 1.45 0.97 -18.73
CA ALA A 542 1.05 1.59 -19.99
C ALA A 542 2.12 2.56 -20.53
N VAL A 543 2.73 3.36 -19.64
CA VAL A 543 3.87 4.23 -19.99
C VAL A 543 5.05 3.41 -20.49
N ARG A 544 5.45 2.36 -19.77
CA ARG A 544 6.58 1.51 -20.17
C ARG A 544 6.33 0.85 -21.52
N SER A 545 5.14 0.29 -21.72
CA SER A 545 4.73 -0.32 -23.00
C SER A 545 4.77 0.68 -24.16
N LEU A 546 4.28 1.90 -23.94
CA LEU A 546 4.33 2.96 -24.95
C LEU A 546 5.77 3.39 -25.29
N LEU A 547 6.62 3.53 -24.28
CA LEU A 547 8.02 3.86 -24.46
C LEU A 547 8.74 2.78 -25.29
N GLU A 548 8.51 1.51 -24.94
CA GLU A 548 9.11 0.33 -25.58
C GLU A 548 8.66 0.18 -27.04
N LYS A 549 7.35 0.13 -27.27
CA LYS A 549 6.77 -0.33 -28.53
C LYS A 549 6.56 0.77 -29.57
N LYS A 550 6.63 2.05 -29.16
CA LYS A 550 6.31 3.18 -30.05
C LYS A 550 7.33 4.31 -29.95
N ILE A 551 7.61 4.80 -28.74
CA ILE A 551 8.46 5.99 -28.61
C ILE A 551 9.92 5.67 -28.88
N PHE A 552 10.46 4.52 -28.48
CA PHE A 552 11.87 4.17 -28.76
C PHE A 552 12.04 3.04 -29.77
N ALA A 553 10.98 2.46 -30.31
CA ALA A 553 11.08 1.42 -31.34
C ALA A 553 11.51 2.01 -32.70
N ASP A 554 12.56 1.49 -33.30
CA ASP A 554 12.89 1.79 -34.70
C ASP A 554 12.13 0.88 -35.67
N PRO A 555 11.95 1.29 -36.95
CA PRO A 555 11.17 0.52 -37.92
C PRO A 555 11.63 -0.92 -38.12
N ASP A 556 12.92 -1.18 -37.91
CA ASP A 556 13.57 -2.48 -38.09
C ASP A 556 13.75 -3.25 -36.77
N ASP A 557 13.33 -2.70 -35.62
CA ASP A 557 13.46 -3.37 -34.34
C ASP A 557 12.45 -4.54 -34.22
N ASP A 558 12.96 -5.73 -33.93
CA ASP A 558 12.13 -6.82 -33.39
C ASP A 558 11.78 -6.59 -31.90
N GLU A 559 10.91 -7.45 -31.34
CA GLU A 559 10.50 -7.33 -29.93
C GLU A 559 11.68 -7.42 -28.95
N SER A 560 12.73 -8.17 -29.28
CA SER A 560 13.92 -8.33 -28.41
C SER A 560 14.74 -7.04 -28.38
N MET A 561 14.91 -6.38 -29.52
CA MET A 561 15.61 -5.10 -29.62
C MET A 561 14.88 -3.97 -28.88
N GLN A 562 13.56 -3.93 -28.97
CA GLN A 562 12.72 -2.95 -28.23
C GLN A 562 12.90 -3.11 -26.72
N GLN A 563 12.82 -4.36 -26.22
CA GLN A 563 13.01 -4.67 -24.80
C GLN A 563 14.42 -4.33 -24.32
N HIS A 564 15.44 -4.70 -25.10
CA HIS A 564 16.84 -4.44 -24.76
C HIS A 564 17.13 -2.94 -24.63
N ARG A 565 16.55 -2.11 -25.50
CA ARG A 565 16.73 -0.66 -25.49
C ARG A 565 16.17 -0.01 -24.22
N ILE A 566 14.96 -0.38 -23.82
CA ILE A 566 14.37 0.08 -22.55
C ILE A 566 15.19 -0.40 -21.36
N HIS A 567 15.62 -1.67 -21.37
CA HIS A 567 16.46 -2.23 -20.31
C HIS A 567 17.75 -1.45 -20.15
N PHE A 568 18.45 -1.15 -21.26
CA PHE A 568 19.68 -0.38 -21.26
C PHE A 568 19.50 1.04 -20.71
N LEU A 569 18.40 1.73 -21.06
CA LEU A 569 18.08 3.04 -20.51
C LEU A 569 17.78 2.98 -19.00
N ALA A 570 17.17 1.89 -18.52
CA ALA A 570 16.93 1.65 -17.10
C ALA A 570 18.24 1.36 -16.35
N GLU A 571 19.12 0.51 -16.90
CA GLU A 571 20.45 0.22 -16.33
C GLU A 571 21.32 1.48 -16.22
N LYS A 572 21.27 2.35 -17.23
CA LYS A 572 21.91 3.68 -17.21
C LYS A 572 21.25 4.68 -16.27
N LYS A 573 20.14 4.31 -15.62
CA LYS A 573 19.34 5.19 -14.75
C LYS A 573 18.91 6.47 -15.47
N GLN A 574 18.55 6.34 -16.75
CA GLN A 574 17.93 7.40 -17.54
C GLN A 574 16.40 7.30 -17.49
N ILE A 575 15.84 6.12 -17.28
CA ILE A 575 14.41 5.94 -17.04
C ILE A 575 14.24 5.30 -15.66
N LEU A 576 13.53 5.97 -14.76
CA LEU A 576 13.24 5.47 -13.43
C LEU A 576 11.74 5.51 -13.16
N PHE A 577 11.25 4.47 -12.49
CA PHE A 577 9.86 4.35 -12.08
C PHE A 577 9.78 4.27 -10.55
N ASP A 578 8.89 5.07 -9.96
CA ASP A 578 8.42 4.91 -8.58
C ASP A 578 6.95 4.50 -8.63
N VAL A 579 6.71 3.21 -8.46
CA VAL A 579 5.41 2.59 -8.67
C VAL A 579 4.82 2.22 -7.33
N TRP A 580 3.60 2.68 -7.09
CA TRP A 580 2.76 2.09 -6.06
C TRP A 580 1.49 1.56 -6.67
N THR A 581 0.76 0.83 -5.84
CA THR A 581 -0.47 0.19 -6.24
C THR A 581 -1.63 1.06 -5.75
N SER A 582 -2.36 1.67 -6.68
CA SER A 582 -3.59 2.41 -6.33
C SER A 582 -4.73 1.43 -6.22
N ILE A 583 -5.51 1.46 -5.13
CA ILE A 583 -6.88 0.90 -5.12
C ILE A 583 -7.67 1.63 -6.20
N GLY A 584 -7.72 1.00 -7.37
CA GLY A 584 -8.15 1.65 -8.60
C GLY A 584 -9.64 1.53 -8.76
N PHE A 585 -10.43 2.40 -8.13
CA PHE A 585 -11.84 2.55 -8.52
C PHE A 585 -11.91 3.12 -9.95
N LEU A 586 -12.08 2.24 -10.92
CA LEU A 586 -12.42 2.57 -12.30
C LEU A 586 -13.91 2.32 -12.51
N GLY A 587 -14.73 3.36 -12.28
CA GLY A 587 -15.88 3.65 -13.16
C GLY A 587 -15.36 4.04 -14.53
#